data_AF-A0ABD5UIT8-F1
#
_entry.id   AF-A0ABD5UIT8-F1
#
_cell.length_a   1.000
_cell.length_b   1.000
_cell.length_c   1.000
_cell.angle_alpha   90.00
_cell.angle_beta   90.00
_cell.angle_gamma   90.00
#
_symmetry.space_group_name_H-M   'P 1'
#
loop_
_entity.id
_entity.type
_entity.pdbx_description
1 polymer ?
#
loop_
_entity_poly.entity_id
_entity_poly.type
_entity_poly.pdbx_seq_one_letter_code
_entity_poly.pdbx_strand_id
1 'polypeptide(L)'
;MGPIEIQRLCEREVDFPITHDALIDELGEAELRPPTGEPTTVGTVLKTTNERSYESVDDVYQTILGNLDESFVGRKFYDDRGGVWDFDHRDRTYSF
;
A
#
# COMPACT_ATOMS: atom_id res chain seq x y z
N MET A 1 -6.99 14.24 -0.45
CA MET A 1 -7.19 13.27 -1.54
C MET A 1 -7.76 12.00 -0.92
N GLY A 2 -8.66 11.29 -1.62
CA GLY A 2 -9.18 10.01 -1.12
C GLY A 2 -8.20 8.85 -1.36
N PRO A 3 -8.36 7.69 -0.70
CA PRO A 3 -7.48 6.53 -0.90
C PRO A 3 -7.41 6.07 -2.38
N ILE A 4 -8.55 6.06 -3.07
CA ILE A 4 -8.65 5.66 -4.49
C ILE A 4 -7.88 6.63 -5.41
N GLU A 5 -7.82 7.90 -5.05
CA GLU A 5 -7.09 8.88 -5.84
C GLU A 5 -5.57 8.68 -5.72
N ILE A 6 -5.09 8.20 -4.58
CA ILE A 6 -3.68 7.83 -4.38
C ILE A 6 -3.34 6.59 -5.20
N GLN A 7 -4.23 5.60 -5.24
CA GLN A 7 -4.07 4.43 -6.12
C GLN A 7 -3.82 4.86 -7.57
N ARG A 8 -4.67 5.76 -8.10
CA ARG A 8 -4.53 6.27 -9.46
C ARG A 8 -3.26 7.08 -9.69
N LEU A 9 -2.78 7.78 -8.66
CA LEU A 9 -1.53 8.52 -8.74
C LEU A 9 -0.35 7.54 -8.84
N CYS A 10 -0.34 6.48 -8.02
CA CYS A 10 0.66 5.42 -8.10
C CYS A 10 0.65 4.71 -9.47
N GLU A 11 -0.53 4.41 -10.03
CA GLU A 11 -0.62 3.78 -11.37
C GLU A 11 -0.03 4.61 -12.50
N ARG A 12 0.11 5.92 -12.30
CA ARG A 12 0.53 6.87 -13.34
C ARG A 12 1.94 7.38 -13.16
N GLU A 13 2.34 7.62 -11.91
CA GLU A 13 3.59 8.28 -11.56
C GLU A 13 4.64 7.29 -11.04
N VAL A 14 4.26 6.07 -10.67
CA VAL A 14 5.16 5.08 -10.05
C VAL A 14 5.29 3.83 -10.92
N ASP A 15 6.53 3.51 -11.25
CA ASP A 15 6.89 2.22 -11.84
C ASP A 15 7.19 1.18 -10.76
N PHE A 16 6.70 -0.03 -10.97
CA PHE A 16 6.88 -1.16 -10.06
C PHE A 16 7.87 -2.19 -10.63
N PRO A 17 8.65 -2.86 -9.76
CA PRO A 17 8.64 -2.80 -8.30
C PRO A 17 9.34 -1.55 -7.74
N ILE A 18 8.79 -0.99 -6.66
CA ILE A 18 9.32 0.19 -5.96
C ILE A 18 9.70 -0.14 -4.51
N THR A 19 10.79 0.45 -4.03
CA THR A 19 11.21 0.31 -2.63
C THR A 19 10.38 1.20 -1.71
N HIS A 20 10.25 0.80 -0.44
CA HIS A 20 9.49 1.57 0.54
C HIS A 20 9.99 3.01 0.70
N ASP A 21 11.31 3.19 0.72
CA ASP A 21 11.95 4.51 0.86
C ASP A 21 11.68 5.40 -0.36
N ALA A 22 11.82 4.83 -1.57
CA ALA A 22 11.51 5.55 -2.82
C ALA A 22 10.03 5.93 -2.91
N LEU A 23 9.13 5.07 -2.44
CA LEU A 23 7.71 5.38 -2.39
C LEU A 23 7.39 6.53 -1.41
N ILE A 24 8.10 6.61 -0.29
CA ILE A 24 7.99 7.74 0.64
C ILE A 24 8.55 9.02 0.03
N ASP A 25 9.62 8.94 -0.76
CA ASP A 25 10.19 10.12 -1.43
C ASP A 25 9.21 10.67 -2.48
N GLU A 26 8.63 9.79 -3.31
CA GLU A 26 7.71 10.18 -4.40
C GLU A 26 6.30 10.55 -3.91
N LEU A 27 5.75 9.77 -2.97
CA LEU A 27 4.35 9.88 -2.54
C LEU A 27 4.19 10.33 -1.09
N GLY A 28 5.27 10.49 -0.33
CA GLY A 28 5.19 10.81 1.10
C GLY A 28 4.49 12.12 1.41
N GLU A 29 4.53 13.07 0.47
CA GLU A 29 3.86 14.38 0.56
C GLU A 29 2.35 14.31 0.23
N ALA A 30 1.87 13.20 -0.32
CA ALA A 30 0.47 13.07 -0.70
C ALA A 30 -0.45 13.02 0.53
N GLU A 31 -1.38 13.98 0.61
CA GLU A 31 -2.29 14.13 1.75
C GLU A 31 -3.56 13.28 1.60
N LEU A 32 -3.70 12.31 2.50
CA LEU A 32 -4.87 11.46 2.69
C LEU A 32 -5.88 12.17 3.60
N ARG A 33 -7.05 12.49 3.04
CA ARG A 33 -8.15 13.08 3.79
C ARG A 33 -9.24 12.04 4.02
N PRO A 34 -9.53 11.66 5.28
CA PRO A 34 -10.63 10.78 5.55
C PRO A 34 -11.97 11.48 5.32
N PRO A 35 -13.05 10.72 5.07
CA PRO A 35 -14.40 11.24 5.17
C PRO A 35 -14.75 11.70 6.60
N THR A 36 -14.14 11.08 7.61
CA THR A 36 -14.30 11.41 9.04
C THR A 36 -12.97 11.26 9.77
N GLY A 37 -12.50 12.29 10.49
CA GLY A 37 -11.26 12.24 11.27
C GLY A 37 -10.23 13.29 10.83
N GLU A 38 -8.98 13.12 11.29
CA GLU A 38 -7.87 14.02 10.97
C GLU A 38 -7.18 13.62 9.65
N PRO A 39 -6.78 14.59 8.81
CA PRO A 39 -5.97 14.32 7.63
C PRO A 39 -4.60 13.77 8.02
N THR A 40 -4.08 12.85 7.21
CA THR A 40 -2.72 12.30 7.36
C THR A 40 -2.01 12.28 6.01
N THR A 41 -0.73 11.94 5.98
CA THR A 41 0.02 11.79 4.73
C THR A 41 0.36 10.33 4.46
N VAL A 42 0.50 9.97 3.18
CA VAL A 42 0.97 8.63 2.79
C VAL A 42 2.29 8.31 3.49
N GLY A 43 3.23 9.25 3.54
CA GLY A 43 4.51 9.03 4.19
C GLY A 43 4.39 8.75 5.69
N THR A 44 3.41 9.37 6.36
CA THR A 44 3.14 9.09 7.79
C THR A 44 2.61 7.68 7.97
N VAL A 45 1.68 7.24 7.12
CA VAL A 45 1.09 5.89 7.17
C VAL A 45 2.14 4.83 6.79
N LEU A 46 2.93 5.08 5.76
CA LEU A 46 3.98 4.16 5.34
C LEU A 46 5.07 4.01 6.41
N LYS A 47 5.44 5.08 7.10
CA LYS A 47 6.41 5.03 8.21
C LYS A 47 5.95 4.19 9.41
N THR A 48 4.65 3.94 9.58
CA THR A 48 4.17 3.01 10.62
C THR A 48 4.29 1.55 10.20
N THR A 49 4.56 1.30 8.92
CA THR A 49 4.74 -0.04 8.35
C THR A 49 6.21 -0.38 8.23
N ASN A 50 6.54 -1.66 8.28
CA ASN A 50 7.91 -2.15 8.12
C ASN A 50 8.09 -2.88 6.78
N GLU A 51 7.33 -2.46 5.77
CA GLU A 51 7.36 -3.06 4.44
C GLU A 51 8.65 -2.66 3.72
N ARG A 52 9.21 -3.56 2.91
CA ARG A 52 10.52 -3.31 2.25
C ARG A 52 10.37 -2.82 0.82
N SER A 53 9.39 -3.36 0.12
CA SER A 53 9.13 -3.06 -1.29
C SER A 53 7.70 -3.42 -1.63
N TYR A 54 7.20 -2.80 -2.70
CA TYR A 54 5.89 -3.05 -3.23
C TYR A 54 6.03 -3.54 -4.67
N GLU A 55 5.35 -4.64 -4.97
CA GLU A 55 5.35 -5.24 -6.30
C GLU A 55 4.28 -4.61 -7.21
N SER A 56 3.30 -3.92 -6.62
CA SER A 56 2.18 -3.35 -7.35
C SER A 56 1.51 -2.22 -6.57
N VAL A 57 0.74 -1.40 -7.30
CA VAL A 57 -0.09 -0.35 -6.71
C VAL A 57 -1.09 -0.91 -5.69
N ASP A 58 -1.64 -2.11 -5.93
CA ASP A 58 -2.58 -2.74 -5.01
C ASP A 58 -1.93 -3.02 -3.65
N ASP A 59 -0.68 -3.50 -3.62
CA ASP A 59 0.07 -3.72 -2.37
C ASP A 59 0.25 -2.42 -1.58
N VAL A 60 0.60 -1.32 -2.26
CA VAL A 60 0.71 0.01 -1.64
C VAL A 60 -0.64 0.44 -1.07
N TYR A 61 -1.68 0.39 -1.89
CA TYR A 61 -3.03 0.81 -1.53
C TYR A 61 -3.52 0.08 -0.28
N GLN A 62 -3.19 -1.20 -0.18
CA GLN A 62 -3.72 -2.06 0.87
C GLN A 62 -2.91 -1.97 2.14
N THR A 63 -1.61 -1.73 2.01
CA THR A 63 -0.76 -1.35 3.13
C THR A 63 -1.24 -0.04 3.75
N ILE A 64 -1.57 0.96 2.91
CA ILE A 64 -2.15 2.22 3.37
C ILE A 64 -3.50 1.97 4.05
N LEU A 65 -4.43 1.26 3.42
CA LEU A 65 -5.74 0.95 4.01
C LEU A 65 -5.65 0.17 5.32
N GLY A 66 -4.74 -0.80 5.43
CA GLY A 66 -4.56 -1.61 6.62
C GLY A 66 -3.95 -0.86 7.80
N ASN A 67 -3.28 0.27 7.55
CA ASN A 67 -2.68 1.13 8.57
C ASN A 67 -3.49 2.40 8.85
N LEU A 68 -4.47 2.72 8.02
CA LEU A 68 -5.43 3.77 8.30
C LEU A 68 -6.44 3.29 9.35
N ASP A 69 -6.76 4.18 10.29
CA ASP A 69 -7.70 3.93 11.37
C ASP A 69 -9.13 3.65 10.85
N GLU A 70 -10.00 3.05 11.68
CA GLU A 70 -11.39 2.65 11.35
C GLU A 70 -12.21 3.81 10.75
N SER A 71 -11.79 5.03 11.07
CA SER A 71 -12.31 6.32 10.60
C SER A 71 -12.20 6.52 9.07
N PHE A 72 -11.29 5.82 8.40
CA PHE A 72 -11.17 5.76 6.93
C PHE A 72 -11.91 4.55 6.33
N VAL A 73 -12.13 3.51 7.13
CA VAL A 73 -12.83 2.29 6.74
C VAL A 73 -14.32 2.52 6.96
N GLY A 74 -14.94 3.25 6.04
CA GLY A 74 -16.39 3.41 5.97
C GLY A 74 -17.06 2.04 5.92
N ARG A 75 -17.44 1.53 7.10
CA ARG A 75 -18.31 0.38 7.40
C ARG A 75 -18.41 -0.68 6.29
N LYS A 76 -17.75 -1.82 6.56
CA LYS A 76 -18.05 -3.17 6.03
C LYS A 76 -17.62 -3.34 4.55
N PHE A 77 -17.05 -4.51 4.22
CA PHE A 77 -16.55 -4.94 2.89
C PHE A 77 -15.07 -4.73 2.58
N TYR A 78 -14.18 -5.19 3.46
CA TYR A 78 -13.03 -5.97 3.00
C TYR A 78 -12.92 -7.21 3.91
N ASP A 79 -13.74 -8.22 3.61
CA ASP A 79 -13.74 -9.54 4.27
C ASP A 79 -12.85 -10.55 3.51
N ASP A 80 -12.21 -10.13 2.40
CA ASP A 80 -11.60 -11.05 1.42
C ASP A 80 -10.06 -11.05 1.39
N ARG A 81 -9.36 -10.62 2.45
CA ARG A 81 -7.90 -10.81 2.54
C ARG A 81 -7.52 -12.11 3.21
N GLY A 82 -7.99 -13.19 2.58
CA GLY A 82 -7.23 -14.43 2.50
C GLY A 82 -5.98 -14.19 1.65
N GLY A 83 -4.84 -14.57 2.20
CA GLY A 83 -3.54 -14.43 1.54
C GLY A 83 -2.42 -14.33 2.55
N VAL A 84 -2.33 -15.33 3.44
CA VAL A 84 -1.05 -15.59 4.11
C VAL A 84 -0.02 -15.72 3.00
N TRP A 85 0.98 -14.84 3.02
CA TRP A 85 2.16 -14.90 2.18
C TRP A 85 2.91 -16.21 2.49
N ASP A 86 2.48 -17.30 1.85
CA ASP A 86 3.28 -18.51 1.72
C ASP A 86 4.33 -18.22 0.64
N PHE A 87 5.41 -17.57 1.06
CA PHE A 87 6.67 -17.56 0.33
C PHE A 87 7.23 -19.00 0.32
N ASP A 88 6.65 -19.91 -0.45
CA ASP A 88 7.35 -21.13 -0.87
C ASP A 88 8.05 -20.84 -2.20
N HIS A 89 9.36 -20.75 -2.06
CA HIS A 89 10.35 -20.43 -3.06
C HIS A 89 10.35 -21.52 -4.15
N ARG A 90 10.05 -21.15 -5.40
CA ARG A 90 10.26 -22.03 -6.56
C ARG A 90 11.75 -22.33 -6.71
N ASP A 91 12.24 -23.42 -6.13
CA ASP A 91 13.53 -23.98 -6.53
C ASP A 91 13.32 -24.84 -7.79
N ARG A 92 13.59 -24.19 -8.92
CA ARG A 92 13.51 -24.74 -10.26
C ARG A 92 14.89 -25.26 -10.65
N THR A 93 15.30 -26.41 -10.13
CA THR A 93 16.45 -27.13 -10.70
C THR A 93 16.03 -27.99 -11.88
N TYR A 94 16.33 -27.48 -13.08
CA TYR A 94 16.42 -28.25 -14.31
C TYR A 94 17.80 -28.92 -14.35
N SER A 95 17.89 -30.23 -14.54
CA SER A 95 19.11 -30.91 -14.99
C SER A 95 18.79 -32.26 -15.65
N PHE A 96 19.15 -32.31 -16.94
CA PHE A 96 19.43 -33.41 -17.88
C PHE A 96 18.76 -34.79 -17.74
#